data_AF-A0A225VGY6-F1
#
_entry.id   AF-A0A225VGY6-F1
#
_cell.length_a   1.000
_cell.length_b   1.000
_cell.length_c   1.000
_cell.angle_alpha   90.00
_cell.angle_beta   90.00
_cell.angle_gamma   90.00
#
_symmetry.space_group_name_H-M   'P 1'
#
loop_
_entity.id
_entity.type
_entity.pdbx_description
1 polymer ?
#
loop_
_entity_poly.entity_id
_entity_poly.type
_entity_poly.pdbx_seq_one_letter_code
_entity_poly.pdbx_strand_id
1 'polypeptide(L)'
;MDPPTYEEKFGEDSELWIFSTEEYYANKRGLMEADTPDFVTMSSSSLGKSVLNWYRAFSSDCEAATTSQTWKLFKLKLREHFRPKDFEYNVRERPL
;
A
#
# COMPACT_ATOMS: atom_id res chain seq x y z
N MET A 1 -16.67 -0.88 -13.60
CA MET A 1 -15.93 -1.63 -12.59
C MET A 1 -15.58 -0.67 -11.48
N ASP A 2 -15.83 -1.06 -10.24
CA ASP A 2 -15.41 -0.32 -9.06
C ASP A 2 -13.91 -0.50 -8.82
N PRO A 3 -13.23 0.45 -8.16
CA PRO A 3 -11.81 0.29 -7.84
C PRO A 3 -11.59 -0.87 -6.86
N PRO A 4 -10.47 -1.60 -6.97
CA PRO A 4 -10.12 -2.65 -6.02
C PRO A 4 -9.98 -2.04 -4.62
N THR A 5 -10.60 -2.68 -3.62
CA THR A 5 -10.58 -2.22 -2.22
C THR A 5 -9.58 -3.04 -1.42
N TYR A 6 -8.90 -2.41 -0.45
CA TYR A 6 -8.02 -3.10 0.50
C TYR A 6 -8.47 -2.84 1.92
N GLU A 7 -8.91 -3.89 2.62
CA GLU A 7 -9.47 -3.81 3.96
C GLU A 7 -8.59 -4.42 5.05
N GLU A 8 -7.45 -5.02 4.67
CA GLU A 8 -6.56 -5.74 5.58
C GLU A 8 -7.25 -6.96 6.22
N LYS A 9 -8.14 -7.62 5.47
CA LYS A 9 -8.79 -8.85 5.94
C LYS A 9 -7.84 -10.04 5.89
N PHE A 10 -8.09 -11.04 6.72
CA PHE A 10 -7.34 -12.30 6.66
C PHE A 10 -7.43 -12.93 5.27
N GLY A 11 -6.28 -13.15 4.63
CA GLY A 11 -6.17 -13.67 3.26
C GLY A 11 -6.18 -12.61 2.16
N GLU A 12 -6.33 -11.32 2.49
CA GLU A 12 -6.02 -10.25 1.54
C GLU A 12 -4.50 -10.12 1.37
N ASP A 13 -4.08 -9.86 0.14
CA ASP A 13 -2.68 -9.70 -0.23
C ASP A 13 -2.46 -8.27 -0.72
N SER A 14 -1.58 -7.54 -0.04
CA SER A 14 -1.23 -6.17 -0.38
C SER A 14 -0.58 -6.07 -1.77
N GLU A 15 0.19 -7.07 -2.20
CA GLU A 15 0.78 -7.09 -3.54
C GLU A 15 -0.28 -7.27 -4.61
N LEU A 16 -1.25 -8.15 -4.37
CA LEU A 16 -2.37 -8.34 -5.29
C LEU A 16 -3.19 -7.06 -5.41
N TRP A 17 -3.47 -6.40 -4.28
CA TRP A 17 -4.20 -5.13 -4.32
C TRP A 17 -3.41 -4.02 -5.04
N ILE A 18 -2.10 -3.90 -4.80
CA ILE A 18 -1.23 -2.96 -5.53
C ILE A 18 -1.34 -3.24 -7.03
N PHE A 19 -1.16 -4.49 -7.45
CA PHE A 19 -1.21 -4.88 -8.85
C PHE A 19 -2.56 -4.55 -9.49
N SER A 20 -3.68 -4.95 -8.86
CA SER A 20 -5.03 -4.64 -9.35
C SER A 20 -5.31 -3.14 -9.40
N THR A 21 -4.76 -2.35 -8.47
CA THR A 21 -4.91 -0.88 -8.47
C THR A 21 -4.17 -0.25 -9.64
N GLU A 22 -2.94 -0.70 -9.91
CA GLU A 22 -2.16 -0.24 -11.06
C GLU A 22 -2.82 -0.60 -12.39
N GLU A 23 -3.39 -1.81 -12.51
CA GLU A 23 -4.16 -2.22 -13.68
C GLU A 23 -5.44 -1.40 -13.85
N TYR A 24 -6.21 -1.19 -12.78
CA TYR A 24 -7.45 -0.42 -12.81
C TYR A 24 -7.22 1.03 -13.27
N TYR A 25 -6.13 1.65 -12.83
CA TYR A 25 -5.75 3.00 -13.20
C TYR A 25 -4.73 3.07 -14.34
N ALA A 26 -4.60 2.02 -15.16
CA ALA A 26 -3.70 2.02 -16.32
C ALA A 26 -4.00 3.16 -17.32
N ASN A 27 -5.24 3.65 -17.40
CA ASN A 27 -5.58 4.84 -18.21
C ASN A 27 -5.06 6.17 -17.61
N LYS A 28 -4.68 6.18 -16.33
CA LYS A 28 -4.06 7.29 -15.61
C LYS A 28 -2.57 7.04 -15.36
N ARG A 29 -1.96 6.16 -16.14
CA ARG A 29 -0.55 5.76 -16.02
C ARG A 29 0.41 6.96 -16.02
N GLY A 30 0.09 8.05 -16.70
CA GLY A 30 0.89 9.28 -16.63
C GLY A 30 1.01 9.88 -15.22
N LEU A 31 -0.05 9.83 -14.40
CA LEU A 31 0.01 10.26 -13.00
C LEU A 31 0.78 9.26 -12.12
N MET A 32 0.60 7.97 -12.40
CA MET A 32 1.28 6.89 -11.68
C MET A 32 2.79 6.86 -11.96
N GLU A 33 3.20 7.01 -13.23
CA GLU A 33 4.60 7.03 -13.68
C GLU A 33 5.31 8.34 -13.30
N ALA A 34 4.59 9.45 -13.28
CA ALA A 34 5.09 10.72 -12.73
C ALA A 34 5.26 10.67 -11.19
N ASP A 35 4.82 9.58 -10.55
CA ASP A 35 4.99 9.30 -9.12
C ASP A 35 4.47 10.46 -8.24
N THR A 36 3.31 11.02 -8.62
CA THR A 36 2.77 12.23 -7.99
C THR A 36 1.91 11.92 -6.75
N PRO A 37 1.82 12.86 -5.78
CA PRO A 37 0.91 12.74 -4.64
C PRO A 37 -0.57 12.59 -4.99
N ASP A 38 -0.97 13.12 -6.15
CA ASP A 38 -2.35 13.04 -6.64
C ASP A 38 -2.78 11.58 -6.87
N PHE A 39 -1.86 10.74 -7.35
CA PHE A 39 -2.15 9.32 -7.56
C PHE A 39 -2.34 8.57 -6.23
N VAL A 40 -1.53 8.89 -5.22
CA VAL A 40 -1.66 8.31 -3.87
C VAL A 40 -2.99 8.76 -3.24
N THR A 41 -3.34 10.04 -3.36
CA THR A 41 -4.61 10.56 -2.86
C THR A 41 -5.80 9.87 -3.54
N MET A 42 -5.74 9.69 -4.86
CA MET A 42 -6.78 9.00 -5.61
C MET A 42 -6.93 7.53 -5.19
N SER A 43 -5.82 6.79 -5.09
CA SER A 43 -5.86 5.38 -4.67
C SER A 43 -6.33 5.21 -3.22
N SER A 44 -6.05 6.18 -2.33
CA SER A 44 -6.49 6.15 -0.94
C SER A 44 -8.02 6.09 -0.76
N SER A 45 -8.79 6.54 -1.75
CA SER A 45 -10.27 6.50 -1.72
C SER A 45 -10.85 5.09 -1.69
N SER A 46 -10.05 4.10 -2.09
CA SER A 46 -10.43 2.67 -2.10
C SER A 46 -9.92 1.90 -0.88
N LEU A 47 -9.38 2.59 0.13
CA LEU A 47 -8.89 1.94 1.35
C LEU A 47 -10.02 1.70 2.34
N GLY A 48 -10.05 0.50 2.91
CA GLY A 48 -10.87 0.16 4.06
C GLY A 48 -10.45 0.95 5.30
N LYS A 49 -11.33 0.97 6.31
CA LYS A 49 -11.19 1.85 7.48
C LYS A 49 -9.85 1.72 8.23
N SER A 50 -9.34 0.50 8.42
CA SER A 50 -8.05 0.26 9.10
C SER A 50 -6.91 0.88 8.30
N VAL A 51 -6.81 0.52 7.02
CA VAL A 51 -5.77 0.99 6.12
C VAL A 51 -5.85 2.50 5.89
N LEU A 52 -7.07 3.08 5.84
CA LEU A 52 -7.25 4.51 5.72
C LEU A 52 -6.74 5.27 6.96
N ASN A 53 -6.90 4.72 8.16
CA ASN A 53 -6.33 5.31 9.37
C ASN A 53 -4.80 5.29 9.33
N TRP A 54 -4.21 4.18 8.89
CA TRP A 54 -2.77 4.10 8.66
C TRP A 54 -2.29 5.12 7.61
N TYR A 55 -3.01 5.24 6.49
CA TYR A 55 -2.69 6.20 5.43
C TYR A 55 -2.67 7.64 5.96
N ARG A 56 -3.62 8.02 6.82
CA ARG A 56 -3.64 9.35 7.45
C ARG A 56 -2.40 9.62 8.31
N ALA A 57 -1.95 8.61 9.07
CA ALA A 57 -0.71 8.71 9.83
C ALA A 57 0.51 8.85 8.91
N PHE A 58 0.60 8.00 7.88
CA PHE A 58 1.63 8.07 6.84
C PHE A 58 1.67 9.45 6.14
N SER A 59 0.52 10.02 5.79
CA SER A 59 0.41 11.36 5.18
C SER A 59 0.96 12.42 6.12
N SER A 60 0.54 12.39 7.39
CA SER A 60 1.03 13.31 8.42
C SER A 60 2.55 13.21 8.61
N ASP A 61 3.11 12.00 8.59
CA ASP A 61 4.56 11.78 8.71
C ASP A 61 5.30 12.34 7.50
N CYS A 62 4.77 12.16 6.29
CA CYS A 62 5.34 12.72 5.06
C CYS A 62 5.32 14.25 5.06
N GLU A 63 4.21 14.86 5.52
CA GLU A 63 4.08 16.31 5.66
C GLU A 63 5.11 16.86 6.66
N ALA A 64 5.23 16.24 7.83
CA ALA A 64 6.21 16.63 8.84
C ALA A 64 7.66 16.52 8.33
N ALA A 65 7.94 15.51 7.50
CA ALA A 65 9.24 15.29 6.89
C ALA A 65 9.49 16.07 5.59
N THR A 66 8.54 16.91 5.13
CA THR A 66 8.59 17.58 3.81
C THR A 66 8.88 16.60 2.66
N THR A 67 8.36 15.38 2.79
CA THR A 67 8.59 14.28 1.83
C THR A 67 7.39 14.15 0.90
N SER A 68 7.66 14.06 -0.40
CA SER A 68 6.59 13.85 -1.38
C SER A 68 5.96 12.46 -1.22
N GLN A 69 4.63 12.41 -1.14
CA GLN A 69 3.86 11.16 -1.04
C GLN A 69 3.77 10.48 -2.41
N THR A 70 4.89 9.93 -2.87
CA THR A 70 4.91 9.28 -4.17
C THR A 70 4.32 7.88 -4.11
N TRP A 71 3.82 7.35 -5.24
CA TRP A 71 3.28 6.00 -5.31
C TRP A 71 4.31 4.95 -4.93
N LYS A 72 5.57 5.15 -5.31
CA LYS A 72 6.69 4.30 -4.90
C LYS A 72 6.87 4.28 -3.39
N LEU A 73 6.86 5.45 -2.74
CA LEU A 73 7.00 5.55 -1.28
C LEU A 73 5.81 4.92 -0.56
N PHE A 74 4.60 5.20 -1.04
CA PHE A 74 3.38 4.61 -0.49
C PHE A 74 3.43 3.09 -0.52
N LYS A 75 3.75 2.47 -1.67
CA LYS A 75 3.90 1.00 -1.79
C LYS A 75 4.95 0.45 -0.83
N LEU A 76 6.09 1.12 -0.68
CA LEU A 76 7.14 0.72 0.24
C LEU A 76 6.62 0.68 1.69
N LYS A 77 5.99 1.77 2.15
CA LYS A 77 5.46 1.88 3.51
C LYS A 77 4.27 0.95 3.77
N LEU A 78 3.42 0.73 2.78
CA LEU A 78 2.32 -0.23 2.85
C LEU A 78 2.86 -1.65 3.12
N ARG A 79 3.88 -2.06 2.36
CA ARG A 79 4.54 -3.37 2.52
C ARG A 79 5.24 -3.54 3.86
N GLU A 80 5.88 -2.49 4.36
CA GLU A 80 6.52 -2.51 5.68
C GLU A 80 5.49 -2.69 6.79
N HIS A 81 4.33 -2.03 6.68
CA HIS A 81 3.31 -2.02 7.72
C HIS A 81 2.45 -3.28 7.73
N PHE A 82 1.95 -3.70 6.56
CA PHE A 82 1.05 -4.85 6.42
C PHE A 82 1.78 -6.13 6.01
N ARG A 83 3.08 -6.22 6.31
CA ARG A 83 3.89 -7.37 5.96
C ARG A 83 3.26 -8.66 6.51
N PRO A 84 3.04 -9.68 5.68
CA PRO A 84 2.61 -10.99 6.16
C PRO A 84 3.59 -11.50 7.22
N LYS A 85 3.09 -11.84 8.41
CA LYS A 85 3.92 -12.35 9.52
C LYS A 85 4.65 -13.66 9.19
N ASP A 86 4.23 -14.34 8.13
CA ASP A 86 4.72 -15.68 7.77
C ASP A 86 6.07 -15.70 7.02
N PHE A 87 6.72 -14.55 6.80
CA PHE A 87 8.08 -14.52 6.24
C PHE A 87 9.17 -14.81 7.27
N GLU A 88 8.85 -14.76 8.58
CA GLU A 88 9.65 -15.43 9.60
C GLU A 88 9.23 -16.90 9.65
N TYR A 89 9.68 -17.68 8.66
CA TYR A 89 9.83 -19.10 8.89
C TYR A 89 10.75 -19.22 10.10
N ASN A 90 10.16 -19.53 11.25
CA ASN A 90 10.88 -20.15 12.36
C ASN A 90 11.39 -21.49 11.82
N VAL A 91 12.47 -21.46 11.04
CA VAL A 91 13.41 -22.57 10.95
C VAL A 91 14.09 -22.61 12.31
N ARG A 92 13.33 -22.97 13.35
CA ARG A 92 13.92 -23.67 14.48
C ARG A 92 14.31 -25.00 13.89
N GLU A 93 15.52 -25.05 13.35
CA GLU A 93 16.27 -26.29 13.26
C GLU A 93 16.08 -26.97 14.63
N ARG A 94 15.36 -28.10 14.66
CA ARG A 94 15.46 -28.99 15.81
C ARG A 94 16.83 -29.65 15.66
N PRO A 95 17.80 -29.42 16.56
CA PRO A 95 18.96 -30.27 16.58
C PRO A 95 18.52 -31.61 17.19
N LEU A 96 18.63 -32.65 16.36
CA LEU A 96 18.68 -34.10 16.62
C LEU A 96 17.51 -34.74 17.41
#